data_AF-A0AAW7YTX2-F1
#
_entry.id   AF-A0AAW7YTX2-F1
#
_cell.length_a   1.000
_cell.length_b   1.000
_cell.length_c   1.000
_cell.angle_alpha   90.00
_cell.angle_beta   90.00
_cell.angle_gamma   90.00
#
_symmetry.space_group_name_H-M   'P 1'
#
loop_
_entity.id
_entity.type
_entity.pdbx_description
1 polymer ?
#
loop_
_entity_poly.entity_id
_entity_poly.type
_entity_poly.pdbx_seq_one_letter_code
_entity_poly.pdbx_strand_id
1 'polypeptide(L)'
;MINLFEYYNQPTQLLHQTLELSGNQHFTICIEDDGFLPDEVTSPYQFFAANQLHDNDRPKFFNEVSVPPFWEINGDGQSAQIKDMGHIRGEIVYRPHFKTRIVSRVRWLDDKGRLRSEDHYTKNGFKFAETIYDLAGKAILKKYLTREGKEVIYENFVTGDYVLDWQGQSHFFASKVEFITYYLQQIQVDLSDIIINSLSTPFLVLHHMNTAGRGILFWQENSQGHVPGNMLSLLDNTLQRVFSVMIPDYKEYDTIVSQLNQEQALSVFQSGYLYDFNKTNQYSNHALILTNSDDIPQLETLIITHPNIQFHIAAVTEMSSKLMGFDRYHHVHLYPAATKDIFEALYQRCDIYLDINQGNEIENAVTRAFHHQHVIFAWDEVIHQRTFIAPENIFTLSDVETLNQVLTDITSNKQHFDQHLAYQARHANQSTVEDFTNTMHLALHE
;
A
#
# COMPACT_ATOMS: atom_id res chain seq x y z
N MET A 1 -21.26 -11.84 5.28
CA MET A 1 -20.72 -10.59 4.71
C MET A 1 -19.49 -10.91 3.88
N ILE A 2 -19.31 -10.22 2.75
CA ILE A 2 -18.09 -10.31 1.94
C ILE A 2 -17.43 -8.93 1.80
N ASN A 3 -16.14 -8.92 1.48
CA ASN A 3 -15.43 -7.72 1.04
C ASN A 3 -15.23 -7.81 -0.47
N LEU A 4 -15.59 -6.76 -1.22
CA LEU A 4 -15.37 -6.66 -2.67
C LEU A 4 -14.57 -5.39 -2.96
N PHE A 5 -13.26 -5.56 -3.10
CA PHE A 5 -12.33 -4.46 -3.31
C PHE A 5 -11.92 -4.34 -4.77
N GLU A 6 -11.70 -3.11 -5.26
CA GLU A 6 -11.23 -2.88 -6.63
C GLU A 6 -9.75 -3.31 -6.77
N TYR A 7 -8.85 -2.67 -6.01
CA TYR A 7 -7.40 -2.91 -6.03
C TYR A 7 -6.88 -3.24 -4.63
N TYR A 8 -5.81 -4.03 -4.53
CA TYR A 8 -5.17 -4.37 -3.24
C TYR A 8 -3.97 -3.48 -2.89
N ASN A 9 -4.18 -2.16 -2.98
CA ASN A 9 -3.17 -1.15 -2.67
C ASN A 9 -3.02 -0.92 -1.13
N GLN A 10 -2.08 -0.07 -0.72
CA GLN A 10 -1.81 0.18 0.70
C GLN A 10 -3.05 0.65 1.51
N PRO A 11 -3.91 1.58 1.04
CA PRO A 11 -5.16 1.88 1.72
C PRO A 11 -6.07 0.65 1.90
N THR A 12 -6.19 -0.19 0.88
CA THR A 12 -7.04 -1.39 0.95
C THR A 12 -6.46 -2.44 1.89
N GLN A 13 -5.14 -2.60 1.92
CA GLN A 13 -4.44 -3.46 2.90
C GLN A 13 -4.74 -3.00 4.33
N LEU A 14 -4.71 -1.68 4.57
CA LEU A 14 -5.01 -1.12 5.89
C LEU A 14 -6.49 -1.29 6.28
N LEU A 15 -7.42 -1.13 5.34
CA LEU A 15 -8.82 -1.48 5.55
C LEU A 15 -8.97 -2.97 5.88
N HIS A 16 -8.36 -3.85 5.11
CA HIS A 16 -8.45 -5.29 5.32
C HIS A 16 -7.91 -5.68 6.71
N GLN A 17 -6.75 -5.18 7.10
CA GLN A 17 -6.19 -5.34 8.46
C GLN A 17 -7.14 -4.78 9.53
N THR A 18 -7.75 -3.61 9.29
CA THR A 18 -8.71 -3.00 10.22
C THR A 18 -9.94 -3.90 10.44
N LEU A 19 -10.44 -4.53 9.38
CA LEU A 19 -11.53 -5.50 9.48
C LEU A 19 -11.10 -6.73 10.27
N GLU A 20 -9.91 -7.28 10.02
CA GLU A 20 -9.39 -8.42 10.78
C GLU A 20 -9.21 -8.11 12.27
N LEU A 21 -8.61 -6.97 12.61
CA LEU A 21 -8.38 -6.54 14.00
C LEU A 21 -9.67 -6.27 14.77
N SER A 22 -10.75 -5.90 14.07
CA SER A 22 -12.08 -5.74 14.67
C SER A 22 -12.89 -7.04 14.75
N GLY A 23 -12.29 -8.18 14.36
CA GLY A 23 -12.94 -9.49 14.38
C GLY A 23 -13.80 -9.82 13.15
N ASN A 24 -13.75 -9.00 12.11
CA ASN A 24 -14.53 -9.12 10.88
C ASN A 24 -13.74 -9.88 9.79
N GLN A 25 -13.58 -11.19 9.98
CA GLN A 25 -12.94 -12.08 9.01
C GLN A 25 -13.92 -12.49 7.90
N HIS A 26 -14.16 -11.58 6.97
CA HIS A 26 -15.04 -11.81 5.83
C HIS A 26 -14.31 -12.51 4.67
N PHE A 27 -15.07 -13.20 3.82
CA PHE A 27 -14.53 -13.66 2.54
C PHE A 27 -14.19 -12.45 1.67
N THR A 28 -12.91 -12.28 1.34
CA THR A 28 -12.38 -11.09 0.67
C THR A 28 -12.03 -11.37 -0.78
N ILE A 29 -12.61 -10.56 -1.68
CA ILE A 29 -12.37 -10.61 -3.11
C ILE A 29 -11.71 -9.28 -3.52
N CYS A 30 -10.56 -9.36 -4.19
CA CYS A 30 -10.00 -8.23 -4.92
C CYS A 30 -10.21 -8.46 -6.43
N ILE A 31 -10.87 -7.50 -7.10
CA ILE A 31 -11.18 -7.59 -8.52
C ILE A 31 -9.91 -7.56 -9.36
N GLU A 32 -8.98 -6.65 -9.03
CA GLU A 32 -7.71 -6.47 -9.74
C GLU A 32 -6.60 -7.28 -9.07
N ASP A 33 -6.20 -8.36 -9.73
CA ASP A 33 -5.11 -9.22 -9.29
C ASP A 33 -3.76 -8.70 -9.79
N ASP A 34 -2.90 -8.31 -8.86
CA ASP A 34 -1.54 -7.86 -9.13
C ASP A 34 -0.47 -8.96 -8.99
N GLY A 35 -0.91 -10.20 -8.75
CA GLY A 35 -0.10 -11.40 -8.55
C GLY A 35 0.37 -11.59 -7.10
N PHE A 36 0.18 -10.62 -6.21
CA PHE A 36 0.74 -10.62 -4.84
C PHE A 36 -0.33 -10.43 -3.77
N LEU A 37 -1.59 -10.75 -4.08
CA LEU A 37 -2.66 -10.83 -3.10
C LEU A 37 -2.27 -11.78 -1.94
N PRO A 38 -2.61 -11.48 -0.68
CA PRO A 38 -2.46 -12.41 0.44
C PRO A 38 -3.23 -13.72 0.25
N ASP A 39 -2.94 -14.74 1.07
CA ASP A 39 -3.52 -16.07 0.88
C ASP A 39 -5.03 -16.11 1.20
N GLU A 40 -5.48 -15.22 2.07
CA GLU A 40 -6.86 -15.03 2.50
C GLU A 40 -7.69 -14.17 1.53
N VAL A 41 -7.07 -13.57 0.51
CA VAL A 41 -7.73 -12.74 -0.50
C VAL A 41 -7.73 -13.45 -1.85
N THR A 42 -8.91 -13.60 -2.45
CA THR A 42 -9.06 -14.21 -3.79
C THR A 42 -9.32 -13.17 -4.88
N SER A 43 -9.27 -13.59 -6.13
CA SER A 43 -9.61 -12.79 -7.31
C SER A 43 -10.41 -13.60 -8.34
N PRO A 44 -11.13 -12.92 -9.26
CA PRO A 44 -11.77 -13.59 -10.40
C PRO A 44 -10.78 -14.41 -11.21
N TYR A 45 -9.55 -13.91 -11.39
CA TYR A 45 -8.49 -14.64 -12.08
C TYR A 45 -8.13 -15.94 -11.36
N GLN A 46 -7.85 -15.88 -10.06
CA GLN A 46 -7.47 -17.07 -9.28
C GLN A 46 -8.55 -18.15 -9.32
N PHE A 47 -9.82 -17.74 -9.24
CA PHE A 47 -10.95 -18.63 -9.34
C PHE A 47 -11.04 -19.35 -10.70
N PHE A 48 -10.98 -18.60 -11.81
CA PHE A 48 -11.16 -19.20 -13.14
C PHE A 48 -9.94 -19.96 -13.63
N ALA A 49 -8.73 -19.48 -13.30
CA ALA A 49 -7.49 -20.17 -13.67
C ALA A 49 -7.29 -21.44 -12.84
N ALA A 50 -7.80 -21.47 -11.60
CA ALA A 50 -7.79 -22.63 -10.70
C ALA A 50 -6.42 -23.32 -10.62
N ASN A 51 -5.35 -22.53 -10.60
CA ASN A 51 -3.98 -23.04 -10.65
C ASN A 51 -3.68 -23.89 -9.42
N GLN A 52 -3.02 -25.03 -9.63
CA GLN A 52 -2.50 -25.81 -8.53
C GLN A 52 -1.23 -25.14 -7.96
N LEU A 53 -1.26 -24.87 -6.66
CA LEU A 53 -0.10 -24.39 -5.91
C LEU A 53 0.67 -25.58 -5.32
N HIS A 54 1.98 -25.42 -5.21
CA HIS A 54 2.89 -26.42 -4.64
C HIS A 54 3.69 -25.84 -3.48
N ASP A 55 4.06 -26.67 -2.51
CA ASP A 55 4.77 -26.25 -1.29
C ASP A 55 6.11 -25.55 -1.57
N ASN A 56 6.75 -25.86 -2.70
CA ASN A 56 8.02 -25.27 -3.11
C ASN A 56 7.87 -23.99 -3.95
N ASP A 57 6.63 -23.52 -4.18
CA ASP A 57 6.38 -22.31 -4.94
C ASP A 57 6.93 -21.10 -4.19
N ARG A 58 7.68 -20.28 -4.93
CA ARG A 58 8.30 -19.08 -4.39
C ARG A 58 8.38 -18.03 -5.48
N PRO A 59 8.38 -16.75 -5.11
CA PRO A 59 8.49 -15.69 -6.09
C PRO A 59 9.83 -15.79 -6.83
N LYS A 60 9.83 -15.39 -8.11
CA LYS A 60 11.06 -15.34 -8.90
C LYS A 60 11.98 -14.25 -8.38
N PHE A 61 13.24 -14.61 -8.19
CA PHE A 61 14.33 -13.65 -8.06
C PHE A 61 14.69 -13.12 -9.46
N PHE A 62 15.26 -11.91 -9.51
CA PHE A 62 15.46 -11.19 -10.78
C PHE A 62 16.23 -11.98 -11.85
N ASN A 63 17.20 -12.81 -11.47
CA ASN A 63 18.01 -13.61 -12.39
C ASN A 63 17.37 -14.97 -12.76
N GLU A 64 16.15 -15.25 -12.30
CA GLU A 64 15.39 -16.47 -12.60
C GLU A 64 14.28 -16.24 -13.64
N VAL A 65 14.17 -15.02 -14.15
CA VAL A 65 13.32 -14.69 -15.30
C VAL A 65 13.80 -15.49 -16.49
N SER A 66 12.86 -16.15 -17.18
CA SER A 66 13.18 -16.93 -18.37
C SER A 66 13.51 -15.98 -19.52
N VAL A 67 14.72 -16.09 -20.06
CA VAL A 67 15.20 -15.27 -21.18
C VAL A 67 15.74 -16.16 -22.31
N PRO A 68 15.80 -15.68 -23.55
CA PRO A 68 16.45 -16.39 -24.64
C PRO A 68 17.89 -16.82 -24.31
N PRO A 69 18.41 -17.91 -24.91
CA PRO A 69 19.77 -18.38 -24.67
C PRO A 69 20.81 -17.27 -24.85
N PHE A 70 21.79 -17.22 -23.93
CA PHE A 70 22.92 -16.28 -23.92
C PHE A 70 22.58 -14.82 -23.62
N TRP A 71 21.31 -14.47 -23.37
CA TRP A 71 20.96 -13.13 -22.90
C TRP A 71 21.39 -12.96 -21.44
N GLU A 72 21.81 -11.74 -21.10
CA GLU A 72 22.28 -11.40 -19.76
C GLU A 72 21.20 -10.66 -18.96
N ILE A 73 21.18 -10.89 -17.65
CA ILE A 73 20.35 -10.14 -16.70
C ILE A 73 21.28 -9.43 -15.72
N ASN A 74 21.21 -8.10 -15.69
CA ASN A 74 22.02 -7.25 -14.82
C ASN A 74 21.10 -6.39 -13.96
N GLY A 75 21.24 -6.42 -12.63
CA GLY A 75 20.34 -5.71 -11.72
C GLY A 75 21.01 -5.10 -10.51
N ASP A 76 20.37 -4.05 -9.99
CA ASP A 76 20.75 -3.36 -8.75
C ASP A 76 19.66 -3.54 -7.68
N GLY A 77 19.62 -2.67 -6.66
CA GLY A 77 18.60 -2.70 -5.62
C GLY A 77 17.20 -2.24 -6.07
N GLN A 78 17.09 -1.52 -7.18
CA GLN A 78 15.87 -0.87 -7.66
C GLN A 78 15.22 -1.62 -8.82
N SER A 79 16.02 -2.09 -9.79
CA SER A 79 15.52 -2.80 -10.97
C SER A 79 16.57 -3.73 -11.58
N ALA A 80 16.20 -4.49 -12.62
CA ALA A 80 17.16 -5.17 -13.48
C ALA A 80 16.86 -4.96 -14.97
N GLN A 81 17.88 -5.16 -15.79
CA GLN A 81 17.81 -5.07 -17.25
C GLN A 81 18.14 -6.43 -17.86
N ILE A 82 17.41 -6.77 -18.92
CA ILE A 82 17.67 -7.93 -19.78
C ILE A 82 18.35 -7.41 -21.03
N LYS A 83 19.51 -7.96 -21.41
CA LYS A 83 20.28 -7.51 -22.56
C LYS A 83 20.70 -8.65 -23.48
N ASP A 84 20.81 -8.30 -24.75
CA ASP A 84 21.28 -9.15 -25.84
C ASP A 84 22.47 -8.46 -26.49
N MET A 85 23.68 -9.03 -26.33
CA MET A 85 24.93 -8.43 -26.82
C MET A 85 25.10 -6.96 -26.37
N GLY A 86 24.69 -6.64 -25.15
CA GLY A 86 24.73 -5.29 -24.56
C GLY A 86 23.54 -4.38 -24.92
N HIS A 87 22.67 -4.76 -25.84
CA HIS A 87 21.45 -4.01 -26.16
C HIS A 87 20.32 -4.36 -25.20
N ILE A 88 19.65 -3.35 -24.63
CA ILE A 88 18.52 -3.57 -23.71
C ILE A 88 17.33 -4.14 -24.49
N ARG A 89 16.81 -5.27 -23.99
CA ARG A 89 15.65 -5.99 -24.53
C ARG A 89 14.47 -6.00 -23.58
N GLY A 90 14.72 -5.78 -22.29
CA GLY A 90 13.67 -5.66 -21.31
C GLY A 90 14.14 -5.10 -19.98
N GLU A 91 13.16 -4.74 -19.17
CA GLU A 91 13.33 -4.21 -17.82
C GLU A 91 12.53 -5.08 -16.85
N ILE A 92 13.19 -5.54 -15.80
CA ILE A 92 12.57 -6.28 -14.71
C ILE A 92 12.25 -5.27 -13.61
N VAL A 93 10.96 -5.17 -13.30
CA VAL A 93 10.47 -4.32 -12.21
C VAL A 93 10.25 -5.18 -10.98
N TYR A 94 10.88 -4.78 -9.88
CA TYR A 94 10.72 -5.49 -8.61
C TYR A 94 9.39 -5.16 -7.94
N ARG A 95 8.90 -6.07 -7.11
CA ARG A 95 7.73 -5.85 -6.25
C ARG A 95 8.12 -4.88 -5.13
N PRO A 96 7.57 -3.66 -5.09
CA PRO A 96 7.84 -2.72 -4.00
C PRO A 96 7.33 -3.27 -2.67
N HIS A 97 8.02 -2.93 -1.56
CA HIS A 97 7.57 -3.21 -0.19
C HIS A 97 7.31 -4.70 0.14
N PHE A 98 7.86 -5.66 -0.62
CA PHE A 98 7.66 -7.10 -0.40
C PHE A 98 8.94 -7.80 0.09
N LYS A 99 9.85 -8.11 -0.83
CA LYS A 99 11.19 -8.66 -0.58
C LYS A 99 12.13 -8.10 -1.64
N THR A 100 13.42 -8.00 -1.32
CA THR A 100 14.42 -7.41 -2.23
C THR A 100 14.53 -8.20 -3.53
N ARG A 101 14.54 -7.49 -4.67
CA ARG A 101 14.73 -8.03 -6.03
C ARG A 101 13.79 -9.17 -6.44
N ILE A 102 12.61 -9.22 -5.84
CA ILE A 102 11.53 -10.12 -6.27
C ILE A 102 10.84 -9.53 -7.50
N VAL A 103 10.68 -10.32 -8.55
CA VAL A 103 10.08 -9.90 -9.82
C VAL A 103 8.58 -9.70 -9.66
N SER A 104 8.10 -8.50 -9.94
CA SER A 104 6.67 -8.23 -10.11
C SER A 104 6.26 -8.36 -11.58
N ARG A 105 7.04 -7.75 -12.47
CA ARG A 105 6.76 -7.75 -13.90
C ARG A 105 8.00 -7.55 -14.75
N VAL A 106 7.93 -7.97 -16.01
CA VAL A 106 9.00 -7.83 -17.01
C VAL A 106 8.46 -7.08 -18.22
N ARG A 107 9.03 -5.90 -18.48
CA ARG A 107 8.70 -5.04 -19.61
C ARG A 107 9.59 -5.40 -20.78
N TRP A 108 9.02 -5.83 -21.90
CA TRP A 108 9.75 -6.19 -23.10
C TRP A 108 9.76 -5.06 -24.12
N LEU A 109 10.95 -4.77 -24.65
CA LEU A 109 11.20 -3.66 -25.56
C LEU A 109 11.51 -4.16 -26.98
N ASP A 110 11.13 -3.38 -27.99
CA ASP A 110 11.60 -3.60 -29.36
C ASP A 110 13.02 -3.06 -29.59
N ASP A 111 13.54 -3.24 -30.81
CA ASP A 111 14.87 -2.77 -31.22
C ASP A 111 15.08 -1.26 -31.10
N LYS A 112 13.99 -0.48 -30.97
CA LYS A 112 14.03 0.97 -30.78
C LYS A 112 13.82 1.39 -29.31
N GLY A 113 13.80 0.43 -28.39
CA GLY A 113 13.56 0.67 -26.96
C GLY A 113 12.11 0.98 -26.61
N ARG A 114 11.14 0.68 -27.49
CA ARG A 114 9.72 0.95 -27.22
C ARG A 114 9.08 -0.25 -26.53
N LEU A 115 8.26 0.00 -25.51
CA LEU A 115 7.49 -1.03 -24.82
C LEU A 115 6.55 -1.75 -25.78
N ARG A 116 6.59 -3.09 -25.78
CA ARG A 116 5.72 -3.94 -26.61
C ARG A 116 4.83 -4.85 -25.79
N SER A 117 5.36 -5.41 -24.70
CA SER A 117 4.58 -6.23 -23.78
C SER A 117 5.09 -6.12 -22.35
N GLU A 118 4.25 -6.51 -21.40
CA GLU A 118 4.58 -6.62 -19.99
C GLU A 118 4.08 -7.97 -19.45
N ASP A 119 5.01 -8.79 -18.97
CA ASP A 119 4.70 -10.06 -18.30
C ASP A 119 4.48 -9.81 -16.81
N HIS A 120 3.37 -10.30 -16.26
CA HIS A 120 3.04 -10.16 -14.83
C HIS A 120 3.28 -11.47 -14.11
N TYR A 121 3.96 -11.41 -12.97
CA TYR A 121 4.36 -12.57 -12.17
C TYR A 121 3.64 -12.61 -10.83
N THR A 122 3.39 -13.81 -10.32
CA THR A 122 2.77 -14.02 -9.01
C THR A 122 3.80 -14.15 -7.89
N LYS A 123 3.34 -14.03 -6.65
CA LYS A 123 4.10 -14.38 -5.43
C LYS A 123 4.55 -15.84 -5.40
N ASN A 124 3.96 -16.71 -6.23
CA ASN A 124 4.31 -18.12 -6.40
C ASN A 124 5.30 -18.37 -7.55
N GLY A 125 5.70 -17.33 -8.29
CA GLY A 125 6.83 -17.39 -9.23
C GLY A 125 6.50 -17.78 -10.67
N PHE A 126 5.23 -17.78 -11.07
CA PHE A 126 4.83 -18.03 -12.47
C PHE A 126 4.26 -16.77 -13.12
N LYS A 127 4.37 -16.69 -14.46
CA LYS A 127 3.73 -15.64 -15.27
C LYS A 127 2.23 -15.95 -15.33
N PHE A 128 1.40 -15.04 -14.86
CA PHE A 128 -0.06 -15.21 -14.84
C PHE A 128 -0.79 -14.32 -15.82
N ALA A 129 -0.16 -13.24 -16.28
CA ALA A 129 -0.75 -12.38 -17.29
C ALA A 129 0.30 -11.76 -18.22
N GLU A 130 -0.16 -11.28 -19.37
CA GLU A 130 0.60 -10.55 -20.36
C GLU A 130 -0.22 -9.35 -20.86
N THR A 131 0.29 -8.15 -20.70
CA THR A 131 -0.27 -6.93 -21.31
C THR A 131 0.47 -6.62 -22.60
N ILE A 132 -0.25 -6.31 -23.68
CA ILE A 132 0.34 -5.91 -24.97
C ILE A 132 0.08 -4.42 -25.23
N TYR A 133 1.06 -3.74 -25.82
CA TYR A 133 1.02 -2.31 -26.14
C TYR A 133 1.08 -2.04 -27.65
N ASP A 134 0.47 -0.95 -28.10
CA ASP A 134 0.63 -0.43 -29.46
C ASP A 134 1.98 0.32 -29.63
N LEU A 135 2.21 0.88 -30.82
CA LEU A 135 3.46 1.61 -31.12
C LEU A 135 3.54 2.97 -30.40
N ALA A 136 2.44 3.46 -29.85
CA ALA A 136 2.36 4.69 -29.05
C ALA A 136 2.53 4.43 -27.54
N GLY A 137 2.63 3.17 -27.12
CA GLY A 137 2.76 2.79 -25.71
C GLY A 137 1.43 2.72 -24.97
N LYS A 138 0.29 2.67 -25.68
CA LYS A 138 -1.03 2.45 -25.08
C LYS A 138 -1.31 0.94 -25.00
N ALA A 139 -1.79 0.49 -23.84
CA ALA A 139 -2.20 -0.90 -23.66
C ALA A 139 -3.41 -1.21 -24.58
N ILE A 140 -3.35 -2.34 -25.30
CA ILE A 140 -4.40 -2.76 -26.24
C ILE A 140 -5.19 -3.96 -25.73
N LEU A 141 -4.53 -4.88 -25.02
CA LEU A 141 -5.16 -6.06 -24.43
C LEU A 141 -4.33 -6.60 -23.27
N LYS A 142 -4.99 -7.37 -22.40
CA LYS A 142 -4.36 -8.18 -21.36
C LYS A 142 -4.89 -9.62 -21.44
N LYS A 143 -3.98 -10.58 -21.35
CA LYS A 143 -4.30 -12.01 -21.36
C LYS A 143 -3.91 -12.60 -20.02
N TYR A 144 -4.80 -13.36 -19.41
CA TYR A 144 -4.54 -14.12 -18.20
C TYR A 144 -4.39 -15.59 -18.55
N LEU A 145 -3.41 -16.23 -17.93
CA LEU A 145 -2.89 -17.53 -18.31
C LEU A 145 -2.95 -18.46 -17.10
N THR A 146 -3.23 -19.75 -17.31
CA THR A 146 -2.88 -20.76 -16.30
C THR A 146 -1.37 -20.87 -16.16
N ARG A 147 -0.93 -21.56 -15.11
CA ARG A 147 0.48 -21.89 -14.87
C ARG A 147 1.15 -22.60 -16.04
N GLU A 148 0.40 -23.39 -16.80
CA GLU A 148 0.85 -24.13 -17.99
C GLU A 148 0.89 -23.25 -19.25
N GLY A 149 0.49 -21.98 -19.14
CA GLY A 149 0.47 -21.02 -20.25
C GLY A 149 -0.78 -21.08 -21.12
N LYS A 150 -1.86 -21.73 -20.66
CA LYS A 150 -3.15 -21.72 -21.38
C LYS A 150 -3.88 -20.41 -21.10
N GLU A 151 -4.34 -19.70 -22.13
CA GLU A 151 -5.17 -18.49 -21.98
C GLU A 151 -6.54 -18.85 -21.38
N VAL A 152 -6.98 -18.07 -20.38
CA VAL A 152 -8.24 -18.27 -19.63
C VAL A 152 -9.12 -17.04 -19.69
N ILE A 153 -8.54 -15.85 -19.52
CA ILE A 153 -9.26 -14.58 -19.59
C ILE A 153 -8.55 -13.69 -20.60
N TYR A 154 -9.32 -13.04 -21.46
CA TYR A 154 -8.86 -12.04 -22.41
C TYR A 154 -9.63 -10.75 -22.18
N GLU A 155 -8.91 -9.66 -21.96
CA GLU A 155 -9.45 -8.31 -21.78
C GLU A 155 -8.99 -7.41 -22.92
N ASN A 156 -9.94 -6.79 -23.61
CA ASN A 156 -9.66 -5.84 -24.69
C ASN A 156 -9.76 -4.41 -24.19
N PHE A 157 -8.65 -3.68 -24.07
CA PHE A 157 -8.66 -2.29 -23.61
C PHE A 157 -9.20 -1.29 -24.65
N VAL A 158 -9.35 -1.69 -25.91
CA VAL A 158 -9.89 -0.84 -26.97
C VAL A 158 -11.42 -0.88 -26.99
N THR A 159 -12.01 -2.06 -26.85
CA THR A 159 -13.47 -2.23 -26.89
C THR A 159 -14.10 -2.32 -25.50
N GLY A 160 -13.35 -2.72 -24.48
CA GLY A 160 -13.85 -3.01 -23.13
C GLY A 160 -14.39 -4.43 -22.95
N ASP A 161 -14.34 -5.26 -24.01
CA ASP A 161 -14.87 -6.62 -23.99
C ASP A 161 -13.98 -7.57 -23.18
N TYR A 162 -14.62 -8.54 -22.54
CA TYR A 162 -13.98 -9.66 -21.86
C TYR A 162 -14.39 -10.98 -22.50
N VAL A 163 -13.43 -11.89 -22.64
CA VAL A 163 -13.67 -13.28 -23.04
C VAL A 163 -13.11 -14.20 -21.95
N LEU A 164 -13.90 -15.18 -21.54
CA LEU A 164 -13.54 -16.19 -20.55
C LEU A 164 -13.67 -17.58 -21.17
N ASP A 165 -12.57 -18.32 -21.21
CA ASP A 165 -12.56 -19.73 -21.60
C ASP A 165 -12.55 -20.61 -20.34
N TRP A 166 -13.71 -21.11 -19.95
CA TRP A 166 -13.89 -21.85 -18.70
C TRP A 166 -14.76 -23.09 -18.89
N GLN A 167 -14.36 -24.21 -18.28
CA GLN A 167 -15.05 -25.51 -18.37
C GLN A 167 -15.38 -25.98 -19.81
N GLY A 168 -14.55 -25.61 -20.79
CA GLY A 168 -14.72 -25.99 -22.20
C GLY A 168 -15.75 -25.14 -22.96
N GLN A 169 -16.20 -24.02 -22.38
CA GLN A 169 -17.06 -23.03 -23.02
C GLN A 169 -16.38 -21.65 -23.05
N SER A 170 -16.69 -20.87 -24.08
CA SER A 170 -16.25 -19.48 -24.20
C SER A 170 -17.42 -18.56 -23.87
N HIS A 171 -17.23 -17.69 -22.88
CA HIS A 171 -18.19 -16.69 -22.45
C HIS A 171 -17.70 -15.31 -22.88
N PHE A 172 -18.62 -14.46 -23.35
CA PHE A 172 -18.33 -13.12 -23.87
C PHE A 172 -19.10 -12.10 -23.04
N PHE A 173 -18.43 -11.04 -22.62
CA PHE A 173 -19.00 -9.95 -21.84
C PHE A 173 -18.65 -8.62 -22.49
N ALA A 174 -19.63 -7.72 -22.61
CA ALA A 174 -19.42 -6.42 -23.24
C ALA A 174 -18.68 -5.43 -22.31
N SER A 175 -18.52 -5.78 -21.03
CA SER A 175 -17.82 -4.94 -20.06
C SER A 175 -17.26 -5.74 -18.89
N LYS A 176 -16.32 -5.13 -18.16
CA LYS A 176 -15.81 -5.63 -16.88
C LYS A 176 -16.94 -5.87 -15.87
N VAL A 177 -17.94 -4.98 -15.83
CA VAL A 177 -19.09 -5.09 -14.90
C VAL A 177 -19.87 -6.39 -15.14
N GLU A 178 -20.13 -6.75 -16.39
CA GLU A 178 -20.80 -8.00 -16.74
C GLU A 178 -19.95 -9.23 -16.38
N PHE A 179 -18.64 -9.18 -16.66
CA PHE A 179 -17.71 -10.26 -16.31
C PHE A 179 -17.67 -10.51 -14.80
N ILE A 180 -17.54 -9.46 -13.99
CA ILE A 180 -17.51 -9.59 -12.52
C ILE A 180 -18.88 -10.00 -11.96
N THR A 181 -19.97 -9.52 -12.55
CA THR A 181 -21.33 -9.99 -12.19
C THR A 181 -21.45 -11.50 -12.41
N TYR A 182 -20.99 -12.01 -13.55
CA TYR A 182 -20.97 -13.44 -13.84
C TYR A 182 -20.10 -14.22 -12.84
N TYR A 183 -18.90 -13.71 -12.53
CA TYR A 183 -18.03 -14.31 -11.51
C TYR A 183 -18.73 -14.44 -10.15
N LEU A 184 -19.35 -13.37 -9.64
CA LEU A 184 -20.07 -13.40 -8.36
C LEU A 184 -21.22 -14.42 -8.35
N GLN A 185 -21.89 -14.62 -9.49
CA GLN A 185 -22.91 -15.67 -9.65
C GLN A 185 -22.33 -17.09 -9.62
N GLN A 186 -21.11 -17.29 -10.14
CA GLN A 186 -20.46 -18.62 -10.16
C GLN A 186 -19.92 -19.04 -8.79
N ILE A 187 -19.40 -18.12 -7.98
CA ILE A 187 -18.85 -18.44 -6.66
C ILE A 187 -19.94 -18.73 -5.61
N GLN A 188 -21.20 -18.38 -5.87
CA GLN A 188 -22.36 -18.66 -5.02
C GLN A 188 -22.21 -18.20 -3.56
N VAL A 189 -21.54 -17.06 -3.35
CA VAL A 189 -21.36 -16.48 -2.01
C VAL A 189 -22.59 -15.69 -1.57
N ASP A 190 -22.79 -15.55 -0.26
CA ASP A 190 -23.84 -14.71 0.30
C ASP A 190 -23.52 -13.22 0.12
N LEU A 191 -24.36 -12.56 -0.68
CA LEU A 191 -24.26 -11.14 -1.01
C LEU A 191 -25.18 -10.27 -0.15
N SER A 192 -25.77 -10.79 0.93
CA SER A 192 -26.72 -10.02 1.75
C SER A 192 -26.08 -8.76 2.34
N ASP A 193 -24.86 -8.87 2.86
CA ASP A 193 -24.07 -7.74 3.37
C ASP A 193 -22.71 -7.68 2.68
N ILE A 194 -22.31 -6.50 2.20
CA ILE A 194 -21.08 -6.32 1.40
C ILE A 194 -20.34 -5.05 1.82
N ILE A 195 -19.03 -5.12 1.92
CA ILE A 195 -18.15 -3.95 2.02
C ILE A 195 -17.47 -3.73 0.68
N ILE A 196 -17.58 -2.53 0.12
CA ILE A 196 -16.84 -2.07 -1.05
C ILE A 196 -15.95 -0.90 -0.67
N ASN A 197 -14.86 -0.68 -1.41
CA ASN A 197 -13.93 0.43 -1.13
C ASN A 197 -13.80 1.44 -2.29
N SER A 198 -14.59 1.28 -3.35
CA SER A 198 -14.59 2.21 -4.48
C SER A 198 -15.96 2.32 -5.14
N LEU A 199 -16.24 3.52 -5.64
CA LEU A 199 -17.41 3.85 -6.47
C LEU A 199 -17.27 3.40 -7.94
N SER A 200 -16.20 2.67 -8.25
CA SER A 200 -15.89 2.12 -9.57
C SER A 200 -16.53 0.74 -9.76
N THR A 201 -15.79 -0.28 -10.22
CA THR A 201 -16.31 -1.61 -10.57
C THR A 201 -17.11 -2.26 -9.43
N PRO A 202 -16.66 -2.29 -8.15
CA PRO A 202 -17.44 -2.86 -7.06
C PRO A 202 -18.85 -2.26 -6.96
N PHE A 203 -18.95 -0.92 -6.94
CA PHE A 203 -20.24 -0.25 -6.88
C PHE A 203 -21.09 -0.50 -8.13
N LEU A 204 -20.50 -0.38 -9.33
CA LEU A 204 -21.22 -0.56 -10.58
C LEU A 204 -21.78 -1.98 -10.76
N VAL A 205 -21.06 -3.00 -10.29
CA VAL A 205 -21.54 -4.39 -10.25
C VAL A 205 -22.75 -4.53 -9.33
N LEU A 206 -22.68 -3.99 -8.11
CA LEU A 206 -23.80 -4.07 -7.17
C LEU A 206 -25.02 -3.27 -7.65
N HIS A 207 -24.79 -2.11 -8.27
CA HIS A 207 -25.81 -1.30 -8.91
C HIS A 207 -26.48 -2.06 -10.07
N HIS A 208 -25.70 -2.74 -10.92
CA HIS A 208 -26.22 -3.54 -12.04
C HIS A 208 -27.03 -4.75 -11.56
N MET A 209 -26.53 -5.47 -10.54
CA MET A 209 -27.22 -6.62 -9.97
C MET A 209 -28.52 -6.25 -9.25
N ASN A 210 -28.57 -5.05 -8.65
CA ASN A 210 -29.71 -4.48 -7.92
C ASN A 210 -30.40 -5.47 -6.96
N THR A 211 -29.60 -6.28 -6.27
CA THR A 211 -30.07 -7.24 -5.26
C THR A 211 -30.40 -6.55 -3.95
N ALA A 212 -31.42 -6.99 -3.23
CA ALA A 212 -31.66 -6.58 -1.85
C ALA A 212 -30.48 -6.93 -0.91
N GLY A 213 -30.32 -6.15 0.15
CA GLY A 213 -29.26 -6.33 1.14
C GLY A 213 -28.78 -5.00 1.71
N ARG A 214 -27.62 -5.03 2.38
CA ARG A 214 -26.92 -3.85 2.89
C ARG A 214 -25.53 -3.74 2.30
N GLY A 215 -25.03 -2.51 2.18
CA GLY A 215 -23.68 -2.25 1.71
C GLY A 215 -23.00 -1.16 2.53
N ILE A 216 -21.70 -1.33 2.78
CA ILE A 216 -20.86 -0.23 3.25
C ILE A 216 -19.91 0.14 2.13
N LEU A 217 -19.91 1.41 1.73
CA LEU A 217 -18.79 2.01 1.02
C LEU A 217 -17.78 2.53 2.04
N PHE A 218 -16.61 1.92 2.09
CA PHE A 218 -15.47 2.46 2.83
C PHE A 218 -14.68 3.40 1.90
N TRP A 219 -14.94 4.71 2.00
CA TRP A 219 -14.39 5.70 1.06
C TRP A 219 -12.95 6.08 1.45
N GLN A 220 -12.00 5.74 0.59
CA GLN A 220 -10.55 5.94 0.83
C GLN A 220 -9.92 6.95 -0.14
N GLU A 221 -10.70 7.51 -1.05
CA GLU A 221 -10.24 8.43 -2.10
C GLU A 221 -10.46 9.88 -1.65
N ASN A 222 -9.79 10.84 -2.31
CA ASN A 222 -10.01 12.26 -2.06
C ASN A 222 -11.00 12.82 -3.09
N SER A 223 -12.09 13.44 -2.62
CA SER A 223 -13.15 14.00 -3.45
C SER A 223 -12.78 15.27 -4.21
N GLN A 224 -11.58 15.82 -4.00
CA GLN A 224 -11.16 17.11 -4.55
C GLN A 224 -12.16 18.24 -4.23
N GLY A 225 -12.73 18.18 -3.02
CA GLY A 225 -13.64 19.18 -2.49
C GLY A 225 -15.10 19.03 -2.91
N HIS A 226 -15.49 18.00 -3.67
CA HIS A 226 -16.86 17.85 -4.18
C HIS A 226 -17.37 16.41 -4.09
N VAL A 227 -18.58 16.21 -3.57
CA VAL A 227 -19.18 14.87 -3.45
C VAL A 227 -19.30 14.19 -4.82
N PRO A 228 -18.73 12.98 -5.03
CA PRO A 228 -18.84 12.27 -6.30
C PRO A 228 -20.30 11.95 -6.67
N GLY A 229 -20.66 12.10 -7.95
CA GLY A 229 -22.02 11.82 -8.42
C GLY A 229 -22.50 10.38 -8.13
N ASN A 230 -21.61 9.40 -8.23
CA ASN A 230 -21.92 8.01 -7.86
C ASN A 230 -22.17 7.83 -6.36
N MET A 231 -21.55 8.66 -5.50
CA MET A 231 -21.82 8.65 -4.07
C MET A 231 -23.23 9.20 -3.78
N LEU A 232 -23.63 10.28 -4.46
CA LEU A 232 -25.00 10.80 -4.35
C LEU A 232 -26.03 9.75 -4.78
N SER A 233 -25.80 9.11 -5.93
CA SER A 233 -26.68 8.02 -6.41
C SER A 233 -26.76 6.84 -5.43
N LEU A 234 -25.67 6.54 -4.72
CA LEU A 234 -25.61 5.50 -3.69
C LEU A 234 -26.42 5.89 -2.44
N LEU A 235 -26.41 7.18 -2.07
CA LEU A 235 -27.12 7.73 -0.90
C LEU A 235 -28.60 8.08 -1.16
N ASP A 236 -29.02 8.17 -2.42
CA ASP A 236 -30.40 8.53 -2.79
C ASP A 236 -31.44 7.39 -2.57
N ASN A 237 -31.03 6.26 -1.99
CA ASN A 237 -31.91 5.13 -1.64
C ASN A 237 -32.77 4.60 -2.80
N THR A 238 -32.28 4.72 -4.04
CA THR A 238 -32.98 4.26 -5.26
C THR A 238 -32.76 2.78 -5.56
N LEU A 239 -31.75 2.16 -4.94
CA LEU A 239 -31.39 0.76 -5.10
C LEU A 239 -32.16 -0.14 -4.11
N GLN A 240 -32.32 -1.42 -4.46
CA GLN A 240 -32.86 -2.40 -3.49
C GLN A 240 -31.91 -2.64 -2.32
N ARG A 241 -30.61 -2.44 -2.54
CA ARG A 241 -29.58 -2.46 -1.49
C ARG A 241 -29.50 -1.08 -0.85
N VAL A 242 -29.57 -1.04 0.46
CA VAL A 242 -29.33 0.18 1.24
C VAL A 242 -27.84 0.29 1.51
N PHE A 243 -27.27 1.47 1.26
CA PHE A 243 -25.86 1.72 1.49
C PHE A 243 -25.63 2.79 2.55
N SER A 244 -24.56 2.59 3.32
CA SER A 244 -23.94 3.60 4.17
C SER A 244 -22.51 3.86 3.71
N VAL A 245 -21.97 5.02 4.05
CA VAL A 245 -20.59 5.41 3.71
C VAL A 245 -19.79 5.60 5.00
N MET A 246 -18.65 4.94 5.09
CA MET A 246 -17.67 5.15 6.16
C MET A 246 -16.46 5.88 5.58
N ILE A 247 -16.09 7.02 6.18
CA ILE A 247 -14.97 7.86 5.73
C ILE A 247 -13.91 7.93 6.84
N PRO A 248 -12.72 7.35 6.64
CA PRO A 248 -11.66 7.37 7.66
C PRO A 248 -11.00 8.74 7.81
N ASP A 249 -10.76 9.43 6.70
CA ASP A 249 -10.11 10.73 6.74
C ASP A 249 -11.08 11.78 7.27
N TYR A 250 -10.76 12.36 8.43
CA TYR A 250 -11.66 13.29 9.10
C TYR A 250 -11.90 14.58 8.30
N LYS A 251 -10.93 15.06 7.52
CA LYS A 251 -11.07 16.27 6.69
C LYS A 251 -11.97 15.98 5.49
N GLU A 252 -11.79 14.82 4.88
CA GLU A 252 -12.64 14.33 3.80
C GLU A 252 -14.07 14.12 4.29
N TYR A 253 -14.26 13.53 5.47
CA TYR A 253 -15.56 13.38 6.10
C TYR A 253 -16.28 14.72 6.27
N ASP A 254 -15.62 15.70 6.89
CA ASP A 254 -16.19 17.05 7.08
C ASP A 254 -16.54 17.71 5.73
N THR A 255 -15.66 17.54 4.73
CA THR A 255 -15.84 18.10 3.38
C THR A 255 -17.06 17.50 2.69
N ILE A 256 -17.23 16.19 2.73
CA ILE A 256 -18.36 15.48 2.13
C ILE A 256 -19.66 15.83 2.85
N VAL A 257 -19.72 15.67 4.18
CA VAL A 257 -20.95 15.88 4.97
C VAL A 257 -21.46 17.31 4.85
N SER A 258 -20.57 18.31 4.78
CA SER A 258 -20.97 19.72 4.61
C SER A 258 -21.74 20.03 3.33
N GLN A 259 -21.71 19.12 2.34
CA GLN A 259 -22.34 19.28 1.03
C GLN A 259 -23.58 18.40 0.86
N LEU A 260 -23.86 17.51 1.81
CA LEU A 260 -25.00 16.60 1.78
C LEU A 260 -26.25 17.23 2.39
N ASN A 261 -27.43 16.76 1.97
CA ASN A 261 -28.66 17.07 2.69
C ASN A 261 -28.75 16.26 4.00
N GLN A 262 -29.70 16.62 4.86
CA GLN A 262 -29.83 15.99 6.18
C GLN A 262 -30.08 14.47 6.12
N GLU A 263 -30.84 13.98 5.13
CA GLU A 263 -31.13 12.55 4.99
C GLU A 263 -29.90 11.78 4.54
N GLN A 264 -29.22 12.26 3.50
CA GLN A 264 -27.98 11.67 3.00
C GLN A 264 -26.87 11.66 4.07
N ALA A 265 -26.75 12.73 4.85
CA ALA A 265 -25.73 12.86 5.89
C ALA A 265 -25.91 11.84 7.04
N LEU A 266 -27.13 11.34 7.28
CA LEU A 266 -27.37 10.30 8.30
C LEU A 266 -26.76 8.95 7.93
N SER A 267 -26.56 8.68 6.64
CA SER A 267 -25.94 7.44 6.15
C SER A 267 -24.42 7.57 5.98
N VAL A 268 -23.80 8.67 6.43
CA VAL A 268 -22.35 8.90 6.32
C VAL A 268 -21.74 8.99 7.71
N PHE A 269 -20.74 8.13 7.97
CA PHE A 269 -20.14 7.96 9.27
C PHE A 269 -18.64 8.24 9.23
N GLN A 270 -18.15 9.02 10.20
CA GLN A 270 -16.72 9.16 10.42
C GLN A 270 -16.17 7.85 10.98
N SER A 271 -15.09 7.37 10.41
CA SER A 271 -14.40 6.15 10.84
C SER A 271 -12.91 6.40 11.03
N GLY A 272 -12.12 5.34 11.01
CA GLY A 272 -10.66 5.37 11.07
C GLY A 272 -10.10 3.98 10.81
N TYR A 273 -8.81 3.82 11.07
CA TYR A 273 -8.08 2.57 10.92
C TYR A 273 -7.62 2.02 12.26
N LEU A 274 -7.55 0.70 12.35
CA LEU A 274 -6.95 0.01 13.49
C LEU A 274 -5.51 -0.36 13.14
N TYR A 275 -4.62 -0.18 14.10
CA TYR A 275 -3.20 -0.48 13.96
C TYR A 275 -2.79 -1.47 15.04
N ASP A 276 -2.05 -2.49 14.63
CA ASP A 276 -1.36 -3.39 15.55
C ASP A 276 0.03 -2.79 15.86
N PHE A 277 0.27 -2.43 17.12
CA PHE A 277 1.52 -1.83 17.55
C PHE A 277 2.42 -2.88 18.22
N ASN A 278 3.68 -2.92 17.79
CA ASN A 278 4.67 -3.89 18.26
C ASN A 278 5.26 -3.54 19.64
N LYS A 279 5.06 -2.30 20.10
CA LYS A 279 5.66 -1.76 21.30
C LYS A 279 4.81 -0.62 21.86
N THR A 280 4.85 -0.46 23.18
CA THR A 280 4.44 0.78 23.84
C THR A 280 5.62 1.73 23.99
N ASN A 281 5.48 2.99 23.57
CA ASN A 281 6.53 4.00 23.71
C ASN A 281 7.00 4.13 25.18
N GLN A 282 8.32 4.24 25.41
CA GLN A 282 8.91 4.31 26.76
C GLN A 282 9.47 5.70 27.12
N TYR A 283 9.25 6.69 26.26
CA TYR A 283 9.77 8.07 26.39
C TYR A 283 11.30 8.12 26.53
N SER A 284 12.01 7.18 25.90
CA SER A 284 13.46 7.18 25.89
C SER A 284 13.98 8.28 24.97
N ASN A 285 15.08 8.92 25.37
CA ASN A 285 15.78 9.91 24.55
C ASN A 285 16.68 9.23 23.50
N HIS A 286 16.22 8.12 22.92
CA HIS A 286 16.95 7.36 21.91
C HIS A 286 16.32 7.62 20.54
N ALA A 287 17.09 8.23 19.65
CA ALA A 287 16.68 8.57 18.30
C ALA A 287 17.30 7.60 17.29
N LEU A 288 16.49 7.12 16.34
CA LEU A 288 16.90 6.24 15.25
C LEU A 288 16.90 6.99 13.92
N ILE A 289 17.97 6.80 13.15
CA ILE A 289 18.09 7.19 11.73
C ILE A 289 18.54 5.97 10.95
N LEU A 290 17.77 5.56 9.95
CA LEU A 290 18.21 4.56 8.98
C LEU A 290 18.63 5.27 7.68
N THR A 291 19.79 4.95 7.12
CA THR A 291 20.27 5.61 5.90
C THR A 291 20.94 4.68 4.90
N ASN A 292 20.69 4.93 3.60
CA ASN A 292 21.43 4.34 2.48
C ASN A 292 22.54 5.28 1.97
N SER A 293 22.65 6.47 2.54
CA SER A 293 23.54 7.56 2.11
C SER A 293 24.33 8.12 3.30
N ASP A 294 25.51 8.67 3.06
CA ASP A 294 26.23 9.47 4.06
C ASP A 294 25.82 10.95 4.04
N ASP A 295 24.82 11.29 3.23
CA ASP A 295 24.20 12.60 3.18
C ASP A 295 22.93 12.64 4.07
N ILE A 296 23.10 13.18 5.27
CA ILE A 296 22.04 13.39 6.25
C ILE A 296 22.05 14.88 6.61
N PRO A 297 21.21 15.70 5.97
CA PRO A 297 21.13 17.14 6.23
C PRO A 297 20.93 17.48 7.71
N GLN A 298 21.63 18.52 8.17
CA GLN A 298 21.59 19.05 9.54
C GLN A 298 21.98 18.06 10.66
N LEU A 299 22.48 16.86 10.35
CA LEU A 299 22.82 15.85 11.35
C LEU A 299 23.79 16.36 12.43
N GLU A 300 24.89 17.01 12.02
CA GLU A 300 25.89 17.54 12.96
C GLU A 300 25.28 18.59 13.89
N THR A 301 24.46 19.48 13.34
CA THR A 301 23.72 20.50 14.11
C THR A 301 22.86 19.83 15.19
N LEU A 302 22.06 18.82 14.82
CA LEU A 302 21.19 18.10 15.77
C LEU A 302 21.99 17.38 16.86
N ILE A 303 23.09 16.71 16.49
CA ILE A 303 23.98 15.99 17.42
C ILE A 303 24.61 16.94 18.43
N ILE A 304 25.10 18.11 17.98
CA ILE A 304 25.77 19.09 18.85
C ILE A 304 24.76 19.74 19.80
N THR A 305 23.57 20.08 19.30
CA THR A 305 22.54 20.78 20.09
C THR A 305 21.90 19.88 21.16
N HIS A 306 21.82 18.56 20.94
CA HIS A 306 21.13 17.63 21.84
C HIS A 306 22.05 16.54 22.42
N PRO A 307 23.00 16.89 23.32
CA PRO A 307 23.86 15.91 23.97
C PRO A 307 23.11 14.92 24.89
N ASN A 308 21.85 15.21 25.21
CA ASN A 308 20.96 14.37 26.01
C ASN A 308 20.26 13.27 25.18
N ILE A 309 20.32 13.32 23.85
CA ILE A 309 19.73 12.31 22.96
C ILE A 309 20.82 11.31 22.55
N GLN A 310 20.51 10.02 22.65
CA GLN A 310 21.36 8.95 22.09
C GLN A 310 20.97 8.73 20.62
N PHE A 311 21.83 9.15 19.70
CA PHE A 311 21.60 9.00 18.26
C PHE A 311 22.12 7.64 17.79
N HIS A 312 21.22 6.79 17.31
CA HIS A 312 21.53 5.51 16.68
C HIS A 312 21.37 5.64 15.16
N ILE A 313 22.48 5.55 14.43
CA ILE A 313 22.50 5.70 12.97
C ILE A 313 22.92 4.38 12.34
N ALA A 314 22.06 3.78 11.55
CA ALA A 314 22.31 2.47 10.95
C ALA A 314 22.16 2.49 9.42
N ALA A 315 23.00 1.73 8.74
CA ALA A 315 23.00 1.62 7.28
C ALA A 315 23.07 0.14 6.84
N VAL A 316 22.40 -0.21 5.75
CA VAL A 316 22.49 -1.56 5.15
C VAL A 316 23.87 -1.78 4.49
N THR A 317 24.52 -0.69 4.09
CA THR A 317 25.85 -0.70 3.46
C THR A 317 26.95 -0.33 4.45
N GLU A 318 28.20 -0.43 3.99
CA GLU A 318 29.32 0.25 4.63
C GLU A 318 29.06 1.76 4.74
N MET A 319 29.64 2.39 5.76
CA MET A 319 29.55 3.84 5.98
C MET A 319 30.79 4.55 5.47
N SER A 320 30.60 5.76 4.93
CA SER A 320 31.72 6.59 4.51
C SER A 320 32.51 7.14 5.71
N SER A 321 33.73 7.62 5.46
CA SER A 321 34.54 8.30 6.47
C SER A 321 33.86 9.54 7.06
N LYS A 322 32.97 10.20 6.29
CA LYS A 322 32.20 11.36 6.77
C LYS A 322 31.27 10.93 7.90
N LEU A 323 30.47 9.88 7.68
CA LEU A 323 29.52 9.39 8.69
C LEU A 323 30.24 8.73 9.87
N MET A 324 31.28 7.93 9.60
CA MET A 324 32.13 7.34 10.65
C MET A 324 32.80 8.39 11.53
N GLY A 325 33.01 9.61 11.01
CA GLY A 325 33.56 10.71 11.78
C GLY A 325 32.69 11.16 12.96
N PHE A 326 31.41 10.80 13.03
CA PHE A 326 30.53 11.17 14.14
C PHE A 326 30.73 10.31 15.41
N ASP A 327 31.48 9.21 15.34
CA ASP A 327 31.86 8.38 16.50
C ASP A 327 32.69 9.15 17.56
N ARG A 328 33.18 10.35 17.20
CA ARG A 328 33.81 11.29 18.14
C ARG A 328 32.86 11.77 19.26
N TYR A 329 31.55 11.70 19.04
CA TYR A 329 30.53 12.09 20.00
C TYR A 329 30.04 10.86 20.77
N HIS A 330 30.27 10.82 22.10
CA HIS A 330 29.96 9.67 22.95
C HIS A 330 28.47 9.25 22.96
N HIS A 331 27.57 10.16 22.57
CA HIS A 331 26.13 9.94 22.48
C HIS A 331 25.66 9.56 21.07
N VAL A 332 26.59 9.27 20.15
CA VAL A 332 26.31 8.76 18.80
C VAL A 332 26.78 7.31 18.69
N HIS A 333 25.93 6.45 18.16
CA HIS A 333 26.18 5.03 17.94
C HIS A 333 25.98 4.69 16.46
N LEU A 334 27.04 4.22 15.80
CA LEU A 334 27.03 3.91 14.37
C LEU A 334 26.95 2.40 14.11
N TYR A 335 26.12 2.00 13.16
CA TYR A 335 25.89 0.60 12.78
C TYR A 335 26.09 0.42 11.26
N PRO A 336 27.33 0.33 10.77
CA PRO A 336 27.61 0.01 9.36
C PRO A 336 27.22 -1.44 9.06
N ALA A 337 26.76 -1.71 7.83
CA ALA A 337 26.34 -3.03 7.37
C ALA A 337 25.37 -3.74 8.35
N ALA A 338 24.42 -2.97 8.89
CA ALA A 338 23.48 -3.44 9.90
C ALA A 338 22.56 -4.52 9.33
N THR A 339 22.38 -5.59 10.11
CA THR A 339 21.47 -6.69 9.79
C THR A 339 20.04 -6.38 10.23
N LYS A 340 19.07 -7.18 9.77
CA LYS A 340 17.67 -7.08 10.20
C LYS A 340 17.49 -7.19 11.71
N ASP A 341 18.28 -8.04 12.36
CA ASP A 341 18.24 -8.22 13.82
C ASP A 341 18.70 -6.95 14.55
N ILE A 342 19.68 -6.23 13.98
CA ILE A 342 20.12 -4.94 14.51
C ILE A 342 19.00 -3.91 14.34
N PHE A 343 18.35 -3.85 13.17
CA PHE A 343 17.21 -2.94 12.99
C PHE A 343 16.09 -3.22 13.98
N GLU A 344 15.73 -4.49 14.18
CA GLU A 344 14.70 -4.86 15.14
C GLU A 344 15.06 -4.44 16.58
N ALA A 345 16.31 -4.70 16.99
CA ALA A 345 16.79 -4.26 18.30
C ALA A 345 16.75 -2.72 18.45
N LEU A 346 17.06 -1.97 17.38
CA LEU A 346 17.01 -0.51 17.38
C LEU A 346 15.58 0.03 17.43
N TYR A 347 14.63 -0.58 16.73
CA TYR A 347 13.20 -0.23 16.82
C TYR A 347 12.65 -0.45 18.22
N GLN A 348 13.05 -1.54 18.89
CA GLN A 348 12.66 -1.79 20.28
C GLN A 348 13.31 -0.82 21.26
N ARG A 349 14.57 -0.43 21.01
CA ARG A 349 15.33 0.46 21.90
C ARG A 349 14.91 1.92 21.80
N CYS A 350 14.68 2.42 20.60
CA CYS A 350 14.41 3.82 20.34
C CYS A 350 12.93 4.16 20.51
N ASP A 351 12.64 5.44 20.72
CA ASP A 351 11.28 5.99 20.78
C ASP A 351 11.11 7.22 19.87
N ILE A 352 12.20 7.72 19.28
CA ILE A 352 12.19 8.82 18.31
C ILE A 352 12.75 8.28 17.00
N TYR A 353 12.09 8.58 15.88
CA TYR A 353 12.60 8.30 14.54
C TYR A 353 12.76 9.60 13.76
N LEU A 354 13.94 9.81 13.16
CA LEU A 354 14.22 11.00 12.37
C LEU A 354 14.37 10.61 10.90
N ASP A 355 13.34 10.94 10.11
CA ASP A 355 13.31 10.76 8.67
C ASP A 355 14.00 11.93 7.96
N ILE A 356 15.32 11.98 8.13
CA ILE A 356 16.16 13.12 7.74
C ILE A 356 17.29 12.75 6.79
N ASN A 357 17.37 11.48 6.36
CA ASN A 357 18.40 11.02 5.44
C ASN A 357 18.03 11.29 3.97
N GLN A 358 19.03 11.55 3.13
CA GLN A 358 18.84 11.55 1.68
C GLN A 358 18.81 10.12 1.13
N GLY A 359 18.28 10.00 -0.09
CA GLY A 359 18.25 8.76 -0.84
C GLY A 359 16.91 8.02 -0.69
N ASN A 360 16.93 6.72 -0.92
CA ASN A 360 15.73 5.89 -0.81
C ASN A 360 15.56 5.35 0.60
N GLU A 361 14.29 5.19 0.99
CA GLU A 361 13.90 4.57 2.25
C GLU A 361 14.44 3.14 2.35
N ILE A 362 14.88 2.77 3.55
CA ILE A 362 15.31 1.41 3.87
C ILE A 362 14.16 0.66 4.53
N GLU A 363 13.82 -0.53 4.01
CA GLU A 363 12.94 -1.49 4.68
C GLU A 363 11.64 -0.91 5.30
N ASN A 364 11.00 0.04 4.60
CA ASN A 364 9.76 0.71 5.04
C ASN A 364 9.93 1.33 6.45
N ALA A 365 11.07 1.99 6.67
CA ALA A 365 11.50 2.45 7.97
C ALA A 365 10.49 3.33 8.70
N VAL A 366 9.80 4.23 7.98
CA VAL A 366 8.80 5.14 8.54
C VAL A 366 7.59 4.35 9.03
N THR A 367 7.10 3.41 8.22
CA THR A 367 5.99 2.51 8.61
C THR A 367 6.37 1.70 9.84
N ARG A 368 7.58 1.10 9.87
CA ARG A 368 8.06 0.34 11.04
C ARG A 368 8.18 1.21 12.28
N ALA A 369 8.67 2.44 12.15
CA ALA A 369 8.76 3.39 13.26
C ALA A 369 7.38 3.68 13.84
N PHE A 370 6.38 3.89 12.98
CA PHE A 370 4.99 4.10 13.40
C PHE A 370 4.44 2.89 14.17
N HIS A 371 4.63 1.67 13.66
CA HIS A 371 4.20 0.45 14.35
C HIS A 371 4.95 0.17 15.67
N HIS A 372 6.12 0.77 15.90
CA HIS A 372 6.83 0.73 17.19
C HIS A 372 6.53 1.94 18.08
N GLN A 373 5.51 2.72 17.72
CA GLN A 373 5.09 3.95 18.40
C GLN A 373 6.23 4.97 18.57
N HIS A 374 7.15 5.06 17.61
CA HIS A 374 8.12 6.16 17.61
C HIS A 374 7.40 7.47 17.30
N VAL A 375 7.83 8.56 17.95
CA VAL A 375 7.51 9.90 17.43
C VAL A 375 8.39 10.14 16.22
N ILE A 376 7.78 10.47 15.08
CA ILE A 376 8.45 10.58 13.80
C ILE A 376 8.51 12.04 13.40
N PHE A 377 9.72 12.53 13.14
CA PHE A 377 9.98 13.86 12.58
C PHE A 377 10.72 13.74 11.26
N ALA A 378 10.46 14.66 10.33
CA ALA A 378 11.05 14.62 9.00
C ALA A 378 11.45 16.01 8.48
N TRP A 379 12.40 16.03 7.54
CA TRP A 379 12.57 17.18 6.65
C TRP A 379 11.65 17.04 5.45
N ASP A 380 10.89 18.10 5.12
CA ASP A 380 9.98 18.12 3.98
C ASP A 380 10.71 17.83 2.65
N GLU A 381 11.98 18.20 2.56
CA GLU A 381 12.85 18.01 1.40
C GLU A 381 13.30 16.56 1.18
N VAL A 382 13.27 15.71 2.20
CA VAL A 382 13.79 14.33 2.14
C VAL A 382 12.81 13.28 2.67
N ILE A 383 11.59 13.69 3.05
CA ILE A 383 10.57 12.82 3.60
C ILE A 383 10.24 11.66 2.67
N HIS A 384 10.28 10.44 3.19
CA HIS A 384 10.04 9.23 2.40
C HIS A 384 8.55 8.88 2.33
N GLN A 385 7.84 9.00 3.46
CA GLN A 385 6.41 8.70 3.55
C GLN A 385 5.65 9.76 4.34
N ARG A 386 4.58 10.31 3.75
CA ARG A 386 3.72 11.30 4.42
C ARG A 386 2.55 10.68 5.20
N THR A 387 2.25 9.40 4.98
CA THR A 387 1.06 8.74 5.57
C THR A 387 1.10 8.71 7.10
N PHE A 388 2.29 8.54 7.69
CA PHE A 388 2.45 8.34 9.14
C PHE A 388 3.15 9.51 9.86
N ILE A 389 3.43 10.59 9.13
CA ILE A 389 4.12 11.77 9.65
C ILE A 389 3.15 12.94 9.58
N ALA A 390 2.70 13.39 10.75
CA ALA A 390 1.79 14.51 10.83
C ALA A 390 2.44 15.80 10.28
N PRO A 391 1.68 16.71 9.64
CA PRO A 391 2.20 17.99 9.19
C PRO A 391 2.90 18.80 10.29
N GLU A 392 2.43 18.69 11.54
CA GLU A 392 3.02 19.31 12.72
C GLU A 392 4.42 18.78 13.09
N ASN A 393 4.81 17.63 12.52
CA ASN A 393 6.10 16.97 12.73
C ASN A 393 7.02 17.07 11.50
N ILE A 394 6.61 17.82 10.47
CA ILE A 394 7.38 18.04 9.25
C ILE A 394 7.97 19.44 9.30
N PHE A 395 9.28 19.53 9.12
CA PHE A 395 10.03 20.79 9.16
C PHE A 395 10.78 20.99 7.85
N THR A 396 11.24 22.21 7.58
CA THR A 396 12.10 22.49 6.42
C THR A 396 13.55 22.60 6.88
N LEU A 397 14.52 22.34 5.99
CA LEU A 397 15.94 22.49 6.30
C LEU A 397 16.33 23.91 6.71
N SER A 398 15.57 24.91 6.26
CA SER A 398 15.73 26.32 6.66
C SER A 398 15.22 26.62 8.07
N ASP A 399 14.41 25.72 8.66
CA ASP A 399 13.76 25.90 9.96
C ASP A 399 14.23 24.85 10.99
N VAL A 400 15.55 24.60 11.01
CA VAL A 400 16.18 23.65 11.94
C VAL A 400 15.97 24.03 13.41
N GLU A 401 15.84 25.33 13.71
CA GLU A 401 15.64 25.82 15.07
C GLU A 401 14.30 25.38 15.65
N THR A 402 13.25 25.30 14.83
CA THR A 402 11.94 24.81 15.29
C THR A 402 12.02 23.33 15.64
N LEU A 403 12.70 22.49 14.84
CA LEU A 403 12.93 21.09 15.21
C LEU A 403 13.80 20.98 16.48
N ASN A 404 14.84 21.80 16.64
CA ASN A 404 15.65 21.81 17.86
C ASN A 404 14.80 22.11 19.10
N GLN A 405 13.90 23.09 19.02
CA GLN A 405 12.99 23.43 20.11
C GLN A 405 12.07 22.25 20.44
N VAL A 406 11.46 21.63 19.42
CA VAL A 406 10.59 20.45 19.60
C VAL A 406 11.35 19.29 20.24
N LEU A 407 12.54 18.95 19.76
CA LEU A 407 13.38 17.89 20.34
C LEU A 407 13.75 18.18 21.80
N THR A 408 14.05 19.44 22.12
CA THR A 408 14.29 19.88 23.51
C THR A 408 13.05 19.69 24.38
N ASP A 409 11.88 20.05 23.87
CA ASP A 409 10.62 19.99 24.61
C ASP A 409 10.18 18.55 24.88
N ILE A 410 10.22 17.67 23.87
CA ILE A 410 9.79 16.25 24.05
C ILE A 410 10.74 15.46 24.95
N THR A 411 12.03 15.79 24.96
CA THR A 411 13.03 15.11 25.80
C THR A 411 12.99 15.58 27.26
N SER A 412 12.32 16.70 27.52
CA SER A 412 12.17 17.29 28.85
C SER A 412 10.76 17.08 29.45
N ASN A 413 9.73 16.92 28.61
CA ASN A 413 8.35 16.81 29.04
C ASN A 413 7.57 15.78 28.22
N LYS A 414 7.09 14.74 28.89
CA LYS A 414 6.26 13.67 28.29
C LYS A 414 4.98 14.18 27.64
N GLN A 415 4.39 15.27 28.13
CA GLN A 415 3.18 15.83 27.53
C GLN A 415 3.42 16.36 26.11
N HIS A 416 4.58 16.96 25.84
CA HIS A 416 4.95 17.37 24.48
C HIS A 416 5.19 16.15 23.60
N PHE A 417 5.82 15.11 24.14
CA PHE A 417 5.98 13.84 23.45
C PHE A 417 4.62 13.24 23.04
N ASP A 418 3.69 13.12 23.99
CA ASP A 418 2.34 12.61 23.77
C ASP A 418 1.56 13.44 22.75
N GLN A 419 1.75 14.76 22.77
CA GLN A 419 1.12 15.67 21.81
C GLN A 419 1.57 15.36 20.37
N HIS A 420 2.86 15.12 20.12
CA HIS A 420 3.35 14.77 18.79
C HIS A 420 2.93 13.36 18.36
N LEU A 421 2.84 12.40 19.29
CA LEU A 421 2.21 11.10 19.00
C LEU A 421 0.73 11.24 18.64
N ALA A 422 -0.01 12.11 19.35
CA ALA A 422 -1.43 12.35 19.07
C ALA A 422 -1.64 13.02 17.70
N TYR A 423 -0.74 13.93 17.28
CA TYR A 423 -0.76 14.47 15.92
C TYR A 423 -0.59 13.37 14.87
N GLN A 424 0.37 12.47 15.06
CA GLN A 424 0.58 11.32 14.17
C GLN A 424 -0.62 10.37 14.15
N ALA A 425 -1.17 10.01 15.30
CA ALA A 425 -2.33 9.14 15.42
C ALA A 425 -3.55 9.73 14.69
N ARG A 426 -3.82 11.03 14.89
CA ARG A 426 -4.91 11.74 14.19
C ARG A 426 -4.66 11.81 12.68
N HIS A 427 -3.45 12.14 12.26
CA HIS A 427 -3.09 12.21 10.83
C HIS A 427 -3.21 10.85 10.14
N ALA A 428 -2.86 9.77 10.84
CA ALA A 428 -3.05 8.39 10.39
C ALA A 428 -4.50 7.90 10.52
N ASN A 429 -5.44 8.74 10.96
CA ASN A 429 -6.84 8.41 11.22
C ASN A 429 -6.99 7.18 12.13
N GLN A 430 -6.17 7.09 13.17
CA GLN A 430 -6.23 5.98 14.13
C GLN A 430 -7.55 5.99 14.91
N SER A 431 -8.18 4.82 14.98
CA SER A 431 -9.38 4.56 15.77
C SER A 431 -9.11 3.51 16.86
N THR A 432 -10.06 3.35 17.77
CA THR A 432 -10.09 2.23 18.72
C THR A 432 -10.97 1.11 18.19
N VAL A 433 -10.76 -0.13 18.65
CA VAL A 433 -11.60 -1.28 18.28
C VAL A 433 -13.07 -1.00 18.65
N GLU A 434 -13.31 -0.43 19.84
CA GLU A 434 -14.64 -0.09 20.31
C GLU A 434 -15.33 0.92 19.39
N ASP A 435 -14.66 2.03 19.08
CA ASP A 435 -15.21 3.07 18.20
C ASP A 435 -15.48 2.52 16.79
N PHE A 436 -14.53 1.77 16.22
CA PHE A 436 -14.69 1.19 14.89
C PHE A 436 -15.86 0.20 14.83
N THR A 437 -15.95 -0.73 15.78
CA THR A 437 -17.03 -1.73 15.84
C THR A 437 -18.38 -1.07 16.05
N ASN A 438 -18.47 -0.04 16.91
CA ASN A 438 -19.70 0.72 17.11
C ASN A 438 -20.13 1.43 15.81
N THR A 439 -19.21 2.16 15.16
CA THR A 439 -19.51 2.85 13.89
C THR A 439 -19.93 1.88 12.80
N MET A 440 -19.27 0.72 12.69
CA MET A 440 -19.61 -0.30 11.71
C MET A 440 -21.01 -0.90 11.96
N HIS A 441 -21.36 -1.14 13.22
CA HIS A 441 -22.70 -1.60 13.59
C HIS A 441 -23.77 -0.58 13.20
N LEU A 442 -23.54 0.71 13.49
CA LEU A 442 -24.45 1.80 13.08
C LEU A 442 -24.58 1.82 11.56
N ALA A 443 -23.48 1.83 10.82
CA ALA A 443 -23.48 1.87 9.35
C ALA A 443 -24.21 0.68 8.70
N LEU A 444 -24.31 -0.48 9.36
CA LEU A 444 -25.06 -1.62 8.85
C LEU A 444 -26.54 -1.61 9.23
N HIS A 445 -26.92 -1.01 10.35
CA HIS A 445 -28.23 -1.26 10.96
C HIS A 445 -29.10 -0.02 11.14
N GLU A 446 -28.51 1.17 11.13
CA GLU A 446 -29.19 2.46 11.18
C GLU A 446 -29.11 3.15 9.81
#